data_AF-A0A5E4CZD7-F1
#
_entry.id   AF-A0A5E4CZD7-F1
#
_cell.length_a   1.000
_cell.length_b   1.000
_cell.length_c   1.000
_cell.angle_alpha   90.00
_cell.angle_beta   90.00
_cell.angle_gamma   90.00
#
_symmetry.space_group_name_H-M   'P 1'
#
loop_
_entity.id
_entity.type
_entity.pdbx_description
1 polymer ?
#
loop_
_entity_poly.entity_id
_entity_poly.type
_entity_poly.pdbx_seq_one_letter_code
_entity_poly.pdbx_strand_id
1 'polypeptide(L)'
;VQLKTNISSQYVIRMQPTNRCLSTLECAAVALSILEKNNHIQETLLRPLQALCSFQLQHGAQIRLSKEYLLKNGLYPKPMPRNKRKLRKMELLMNSVKI
;
A
#
# COMPACT_ATOMS: atom_id res chain seq x y z
N VAL A 1 4.33 4.94 -0.48
CA VAL A 1 4.91 5.89 0.51
C VAL A 1 4.47 5.45 1.90
N GLN A 2 5.25 5.58 2.95
CA GLN A 2 4.82 5.18 4.30
C GLN A 2 4.81 6.39 5.21
N LEU A 3 3.64 6.71 5.77
CA LEU A 3 3.49 7.72 6.81
C LEU A 3 3.58 7.03 8.19
N LYS A 4 4.01 7.76 9.21
CA LYS A 4 3.96 7.29 10.62
C LYS A 4 2.53 7.37 11.16
N THR A 5 1.60 6.71 10.49
CA THR A 5 0.20 6.62 10.89
C THR A 5 -0.23 5.16 10.95
N ASN A 6 -1.36 4.90 11.60
CA ASN A 6 -1.98 3.58 11.62
C ASN A 6 -2.98 3.38 10.46
N ILE A 7 -2.91 4.23 9.44
CA ILE A 7 -3.84 4.21 8.31
C ILE A 7 -3.38 3.15 7.31
N SER A 8 -4.25 2.19 7.01
CA SER A 8 -4.08 1.26 5.90
C SER A 8 -4.53 1.89 4.60
N SER A 9 -3.87 1.52 3.50
CA SER A 9 -4.24 2.01 2.18
C SER A 9 -5.58 1.44 1.72
N GLN A 10 -6.41 2.30 1.15
CA GLN A 10 -7.65 1.98 0.46
C GLN A 10 -7.40 1.52 -0.97
N TYR A 11 -6.19 1.73 -1.50
CA TYR A 11 -5.77 1.23 -2.82
C TYR A 11 -5.36 -0.26 -2.75
N VAL A 12 -6.36 -1.11 -2.52
CA VAL A 12 -6.18 -2.53 -2.18
C VAL A 12 -6.02 -3.47 -3.38
N ILE A 13 -6.28 -2.99 -4.59
CA ILE A 13 -6.25 -3.79 -5.83
C ILE A 13 -4.85 -4.03 -6.40
N ARG A 14 -3.83 -3.39 -5.84
CA ARG A 14 -2.41 -3.61 -6.21
C ARG A 14 -1.61 -4.00 -4.99
N MET A 15 -0.66 -4.92 -5.21
CA MET A 15 0.26 -5.35 -4.16
C MET A 15 1.11 -4.18 -3.67
N GLN A 16 0.99 -3.87 -2.38
CA GLN A 16 1.82 -2.89 -1.69
C GLN A 16 3.07 -3.55 -1.09
N PRO A 17 4.17 -2.80 -0.84
CA PRO A 17 5.34 -3.34 -0.14
C PRO A 17 5.00 -3.86 1.26
N THR A 18 4.28 -3.04 2.04
CA THR A 18 3.79 -3.34 3.41
C THR A 18 2.33 -2.91 3.54
N ASN A 19 1.61 -3.38 4.56
CA ASN A 19 0.20 -2.98 4.79
C ASN A 19 0.02 -1.51 5.19
N ARG A 20 1.12 -0.83 5.58
CA ARG A 20 1.16 0.58 5.98
C ARG A 20 1.54 1.51 4.83
N CYS A 21 1.85 0.96 3.65
CA CYS A 21 2.17 1.77 2.49
C CYS A 21 0.90 2.39 1.90
N LEU A 22 0.91 3.70 1.74
CA LEU A 22 -0.09 4.49 1.03
C LEU A 22 0.30 4.68 -0.44
N SER A 23 -0.72 4.80 -1.29
CA SER A 23 -0.60 5.28 -2.66
C SER A 23 -0.15 6.75 -2.71
N THR A 24 0.33 7.19 -3.87
CA THR A 24 0.72 8.59 -4.08
C THR A 24 -0.45 9.54 -3.83
N LEU A 25 -1.66 9.17 -4.28
CA LEU A 25 -2.87 9.96 -4.08
C LEU A 25 -3.21 10.10 -2.59
N GLU A 26 -3.18 9.01 -1.83
CA GLU A 26 -3.45 9.05 -0.39
C GLU A 26 -2.43 9.89 0.38
N CYS A 27 -1.15 9.79 0.00
CA CYS A 27 -0.13 10.63 0.59
C CYS A 27 -0.35 12.12 0.30
N ALA A 28 -0.71 12.47 -0.94
CA ALA A 28 -1.02 13.84 -1.31
C ALA A 28 -2.26 14.36 -0.58
N ALA A 29 -3.31 13.53 -0.47
CA ALA A 29 -4.54 13.87 0.23
C ALA A 29 -4.30 14.18 1.71
N VAL A 30 -3.48 13.37 2.40
CA VAL A 30 -3.07 13.62 3.79
C VAL A 30 -2.21 14.88 3.92
N ALA A 31 -1.27 15.09 2.99
CA ALA A 31 -0.42 16.28 3.03
C ALA A 31 -1.24 17.56 2.85
N LEU A 32 -2.15 17.59 1.88
CA LEU A 32 -3.01 18.74 1.62
C LEU A 32 -3.98 19.01 2.77
N SER A 33 -4.58 17.98 3.38
CA SER A 33 -5.48 18.19 4.51
C SER A 33 -4.78 18.84 5.71
N ILE A 34 -3.50 18.52 5.93
CA ILE A 34 -2.67 19.13 6.97
C ILE A 34 -2.31 20.57 6.59
N LEU A 35 -1.82 20.81 5.37
CA LEU A 35 -1.39 22.14 4.92
C LEU A 35 -2.53 23.15 4.93
N GLU A 36 -3.71 22.74 4.46
CA GLU A 36 -4.90 23.60 4.38
C GLU A 36 -5.74 23.59 5.66
N LYS A 37 -5.32 22.82 6.68
CA LYS A 37 -6.09 22.59 7.92
C LYS A 37 -7.53 22.16 7.66
N ASN A 38 -7.75 21.38 6.61
CA ASN A 38 -9.06 20.96 6.15
C ASN A 38 -9.11 19.45 5.89
N ASN A 39 -9.68 18.72 6.84
CA ASN A 39 -9.81 17.26 6.75
C ASN A 39 -10.74 16.79 5.61
N HIS A 40 -11.65 17.63 5.13
CA HIS A 40 -12.55 17.29 4.02
C HIS A 40 -11.82 17.10 2.68
N ILE A 41 -10.63 17.69 2.53
CA ILE A 41 -9.79 17.48 1.33
C ILE A 41 -9.42 15.99 1.20
N GLN A 42 -9.08 15.35 2.32
CA GLN A 42 -8.73 13.95 2.31
C GLN A 42 -9.92 13.10 1.84
N GLU A 43 -11.11 13.30 2.41
CA GLU A 43 -12.32 12.58 2.00
C GLU A 43 -12.65 12.82 0.52
N THR A 44 -12.60 14.07 0.08
CA THR A 44 -12.94 14.47 -1.30
C THR A 44 -12.03 13.79 -2.32
N LEU A 45 -10.73 13.71 -2.03
CA LEU A 45 -9.75 13.08 -2.92
C LEU A 45 -9.77 11.55 -2.86
N LEU A 46 -10.14 10.96 -1.71
CA LEU A 46 -10.15 9.50 -1.55
C LEU A 46 -11.46 8.84 -2.00
N ARG A 47 -12.59 9.56 -2.01
CA ARG A 47 -13.88 9.01 -2.45
C ARG A 47 -13.84 8.45 -3.89
N PRO A 48 -13.24 9.13 -4.89
CA PRO A 48 -13.08 8.55 -6.22
C PRO A 48 -12.20 7.30 -6.24
N LEU A 49 -11.13 7.26 -5.44
CA LEU A 49 -10.26 6.09 -5.31
C LEU A 49 -11.01 4.87 -4.79
N GLN A 50 -11.85 5.07 -3.75
CA GLN A 50 -12.70 4.02 -3.20
C GLN A 50 -13.70 3.50 -4.23
N ALA A 51 -14.37 4.40 -4.97
CA ALA A 51 -15.31 4.03 -6.03
C ALA A 51 -14.62 3.22 -7.13
N LEU A 52 -13.43 3.64 -7.57
CA LEU A 52 -12.64 2.91 -8.57
C LEU A 52 -12.21 1.53 -8.08
N CYS A 53 -11.76 1.41 -6.83
CA CYS A 53 -11.40 0.11 -6.26
C CYS A 53 -12.63 -0.78 -6.15
N SER A 54 -13.76 -0.26 -5.69
CA SER A 54 -15.01 -1.01 -5.54
C SER A 54 -15.50 -1.54 -6.89
N PHE A 55 -15.50 -0.70 -7.92
CA PHE A 55 -15.85 -1.10 -9.28
C PHE A 55 -14.93 -2.21 -9.79
N GLN A 56 -13.62 -2.07 -9.61
CA GLN A 56 -12.68 -3.12 -10.04
C GLN A 56 -12.91 -4.44 -9.29
N LEU A 57 -13.18 -4.39 -7.98
CA LEU A 57 -13.49 -5.59 -7.18
C LEU A 57 -14.79 -6.27 -7.67
N GLN A 58 -15.82 -5.49 -8.02
CA GLN A 58 -17.05 -6.01 -8.63
C GLN A 58 -16.81 -6.68 -9.99
N HIS A 59 -15.80 -6.22 -10.74
CA HIS A 59 -15.42 -6.76 -12.04
C HIS A 59 -14.23 -7.74 -11.99
N GLY A 60 -14.02 -8.41 -10.85
CA GLY A 60 -13.10 -9.55 -10.74
C GLY A 60 -11.68 -9.20 -10.32
N ALA A 61 -11.38 -7.94 -10.00
CA ALA A 61 -10.16 -7.63 -9.27
C ALA A 61 -10.20 -8.24 -7.88
N GLN A 62 -9.02 -8.56 -7.35
CA GLN A 62 -8.87 -9.16 -6.03
C GLN A 62 -8.15 -8.19 -5.09
N ILE A 63 -8.53 -8.24 -3.81
CA ILE A 63 -7.76 -7.61 -2.75
C ILE A 63 -6.37 -8.25 -2.71
N ARG A 64 -5.34 -7.42 -2.82
CA ARG A 64 -3.94 -7.87 -2.86
C ARG A 64 -3.31 -7.73 -1.48
N LEU A 65 -2.85 -8.86 -0.94
CA LEU A 65 -1.99 -8.88 0.24
C LEU A 65 -0.67 -8.13 -0.03
N SER A 66 -0.09 -7.55 1.01
CA SER A 66 1.21 -6.90 0.89
C SER A 66 2.31 -7.91 0.58
N LYS A 67 3.36 -7.42 -0.08
CA LYS A 67 4.53 -8.20 -0.43
C LYS A 67 5.24 -8.73 0.82
N GLU A 68 5.34 -7.92 1.86
CA GLU A 68 5.83 -8.33 3.18
C GLU A 68 5.07 -9.54 3.72
N TYR A 69 3.73 -9.49 3.73
CA TYR A 69 2.92 -10.61 4.21
C TYR A 69 3.17 -11.87 3.38
N LEU A 70 3.17 -11.75 2.05
CA LEU A 70 3.40 -12.89 1.17
C LEU A 70 4.79 -13.51 1.36
N LEU A 71 5.82 -12.70 1.55
CA LEU A 71 7.18 -13.18 1.78
C LEU A 71 7.32 -13.86 3.15
N LYS A 72 6.76 -13.27 4.22
CA LYS A 72 6.82 -13.81 5.59
C LYS A 72 6.12 -15.16 5.73
N ASN A 73 5.05 -15.38 4.98
CA ASN A 73 4.26 -16.61 5.03
C ASN A 73 4.63 -17.63 3.93
N GLY A 74 5.69 -17.38 3.15
CA GLY A 74 6.07 -18.28 2.05
C GLY A 74 5.07 -18.36 0.88
N LEU A 75 4.13 -17.40 0.79
CA LEU A 75 3.07 -17.35 -0.23
C LEU A 75 3.45 -16.49 -1.45
N TYR A 76 4.70 -16.04 -1.54
CA TYR A 76 5.13 -15.17 -2.63
C TYR A 76 5.26 -15.95 -3.95
N PRO A 77 4.45 -15.64 -4.97
CA PRO A 77 4.26 -16.53 -6.14
C PRO A 77 5.38 -16.42 -7.19
N LYS A 78 6.38 -15.55 -6.98
CA LYS A 78 7.42 -15.28 -7.97
C LYS A 78 8.77 -15.79 -7.45
N PRO A 79 9.66 -16.26 -8.34
CA PRO A 79 11.01 -16.63 -7.94
C PRO A 79 11.77 -15.43 -7.38
N MET A 80 12.69 -15.72 -6.46
CA MET A 80 13.56 -14.70 -5.89
C MET A 80 14.49 -14.11 -6.96
N PRO A 81 14.70 -12.78 -6.95
CA PRO A 81 15.53 -12.12 -7.94
C PRO A 81 17.00 -12.45 -7.72
N ARG A 82 17.75 -12.69 -8.80
CA ARG A 82 19.21 -12.90 -8.75
C ARG A 82 20.01 -11.62 -8.50
N ASN A 83 19.43 -10.45 -8.79
CA ASN A 83 20.11 -9.16 -8.60
C ASN A 83 20.23 -8.85 -7.09
N LYS A 84 21.47 -8.69 -6.61
CA LYS A 84 21.81 -8.41 -5.20
C LYS A 84 20.99 -7.28 -4.58
N ARG A 85 20.80 -6.16 -5.30
CA ARG A 85 20.02 -5.01 -4.82
C ARG A 85 18.55 -5.37 -4.61
N LYS A 86 17.96 -6.13 -5.53
CA LYS A 86 16.55 -6.57 -5.43
C LYS A 86 16.39 -7.61 -4.32
N LEU A 87 17.36 -8.50 -4.15
CA LEU A 87 17.38 -9.50 -3.08
C LEU A 87 17.40 -8.83 -1.71
N ARG A 88 18.34 -7.90 -1.49
CA ARG A 88 18.41 -7.09 -0.25
C ARG A 88 17.10 -6.37 0.06
N LYS A 89 16.42 -5.84 -0.95
CA LYS A 89 15.10 -5.20 -0.76
C LYS A 89 14.03 -6.20 -0.31
N MET A 90 14.08 -7.46 -0.76
CA MET A 90 13.15 -8.50 -0.29
C MET A 90 13.48 -8.94 1.13
N GLU A 91 14.75 -9.12 1.46
CA GLU A 91 15.20 -9.44 2.83
C GLU A 91 14.73 -8.38 3.83
N LEU A 92 14.84 -7.09 3.48
CA LEU A 92 14.36 -5.99 4.33
C LEU A 92 12.84 -6.07 4.61
N LEU A 93 12.04 -6.55 3.65
CA LEU A 93 10.59 -6.74 3.84
C LEU A 93 10.26 -8.01 4.64
N MET A 94 11.14 -9.01 4.64
CA MET A 94 10.99 -10.19 5.49
C MET A 94 11.35 -9.85 6.94
N ASN A 95 12.38 -9.03 7.12
CA ASN A 95 12.95 -8.65 8.40
C ASN A 95 12.31 -7.41 9.02
N SER A 96 11.28 -6.80 8.41
CA SER A 96 10.55 -5.65 8.97
C SER A 96 9.71 -5.99 10.22
N VAL A 97 10.11 -7.02 10.98
CA VAL A 97 9.64 -7.30 12.33
C VAL A 97 10.47 -6.44 13.30
N LYS A 98 9.80 -5.51 14.00
CA LYS A 98 10.28 -4.63 15.08
C LYS A 98 11.03 -3.36 14.67
N ILE A 99 10.28 -2.32 14.29
CA ILE A 99 10.46 -0.96 14.81
C ILE A 99 9.09 -0.44 15.22
#